data_AF-A0A344TT57-F1
#
_entry.id   AF-A0A344TT57-F1
#
_cell.length_a   1.000
_cell.length_b   1.000
_cell.length_c   1.000
_cell.angle_alpha   90.00
_cell.angle_beta   90.00
_cell.angle_gamma   90.00
#
_symmetry.space_group_name_H-M   'P 1'
#
loop_
_entity.id
_entity.type
_entity.pdbx_description
1 polymer ?
#
loop_
_entity_poly.entity_id
_entity_poly.type
_entity_poly.pdbx_seq_one_letter_code
_entity_poly.pdbx_strand_id
1 'polypeptide(L)'
;MLLPEIKYNFVNWRDGMKITQKHFTENDFAIKDAIRDSAAIKINNFNYGLLSGDDGMTSSLSSPVLAGDVIQINACRGITPEEFELSGNLSKTTCT
;
A
#
# COMPACT_ATOMS: atom_id res chain seq x y z
N MET A 1 13.02 -6.65 10.82
CA MET A 1 12.39 -6.97 9.52
C MET A 1 13.47 -6.92 8.46
N LEU A 2 13.50 -7.86 7.52
CA LEU A 2 14.45 -7.84 6.40
C LEU A 2 13.78 -7.13 5.22
N LEU A 3 14.45 -6.10 4.68
CA LEU A 3 13.99 -5.41 3.49
C LEU A 3 14.24 -6.28 2.25
N PRO A 4 13.25 -6.44 1.34
CA PRO A 4 13.48 -7.10 0.06
C PRO A 4 14.46 -6.31 -0.81
N GLU A 5 15.09 -6.99 -1.76
CA GLU A 5 16.04 -6.37 -2.69
C GLU A 5 15.36 -5.32 -3.59
N ILE A 6 16.09 -4.26 -3.91
CA ILE A 6 15.63 -3.19 -4.82
C ILE A 6 15.27 -3.80 -6.17
N LYS A 7 14.01 -3.64 -6.57
CA LYS A 7 13.48 -4.24 -7.81
C LYS A 7 13.39 -3.22 -8.95
N TYR A 8 13.22 -1.95 -8.62
CA TYR A 8 13.01 -0.89 -9.61
C TYR A 8 14.01 0.24 -9.43
N ASN A 9 14.67 0.61 -10.54
CA ASN A 9 15.61 1.71 -10.56
C ASN A 9 14.95 2.99 -11.10
N PHE A 10 15.38 4.14 -10.60
CA PHE A 10 14.92 5.44 -11.11
C PHE A 10 15.27 5.62 -12.59
N VAL A 11 14.35 6.25 -13.33
CA VAL A 11 14.56 6.58 -14.73
C VAL A 11 15.60 7.69 -14.84
N ASN A 12 16.58 7.50 -15.72
CA ASN A 12 17.58 8.52 -16.03
C ASN A 12 16.99 9.53 -17.03
N TRP A 13 16.53 10.68 -16.54
CA TRP A 13 15.98 11.74 -17.36
C TRP A 13 17.09 12.51 -18.08
N ARG A 14 16.98 12.61 -19.41
CA ARG A 14 17.92 13.35 -20.26
C ARG A 14 17.16 14.34 -21.12
N ASP A 15 17.78 15.48 -21.40
CA ASP A 15 17.22 16.47 -22.30
C ASP A 15 17.00 15.89 -23.70
N GLY A 16 15.88 16.28 -24.33
CA GLY A 16 15.47 15.75 -25.63
C GLY A 16 14.97 14.29 -25.65
N MET A 17 14.84 13.62 -24.49
CA MET A 17 14.31 12.26 -24.42
C MET A 17 12.84 12.20 -24.83
N LYS A 18 12.47 11.24 -25.67
CA LYS A 18 11.06 10.95 -25.98
C LYS A 18 10.39 10.30 -24.78
N ILE A 19 9.41 11.00 -24.20
CA ILE A 19 8.66 10.52 -23.05
C ILE A 19 7.65 9.46 -23.51
N THR A 20 7.56 8.37 -22.74
CA THR A 20 6.62 7.27 -22.98
C THR A 20 5.95 6.89 -21.67
N GLN A 21 4.83 6.18 -21.75
CA GLN A 21 4.14 5.63 -20.59
C GLN A 21 5.09 4.77 -19.72
N LYS A 22 5.98 4.00 -20.37
CA LYS A 22 6.94 3.13 -19.69
C LYS A 22 7.82 3.90 -18.71
N HIS A 23 8.33 5.07 -19.10
CA HIS A 23 9.17 5.89 -18.20
C HIS A 23 8.41 6.32 -16.94
N PHE A 24 7.12 6.67 -17.07
CA PHE A 24 6.31 7.02 -15.90
C PHE A 24 6.04 5.81 -15.01
N THR A 25 5.71 4.67 -15.61
CA THR A 25 5.45 3.43 -14.86
C THR A 25 6.70 2.94 -14.12
N GLU A 26 7.87 2.95 -14.76
CA GLU A 26 9.14 2.57 -14.12
C GLU A 26 9.53 3.54 -13.01
N ASN A 27 9.34 4.84 -13.23
CA ASN A 27 9.63 5.85 -12.22
C ASN A 27 8.66 5.77 -11.02
N ASP A 28 7.37 5.51 -11.26
CA ASP A 28 6.38 5.29 -10.21
C ASP A 28 6.74 4.05 -9.36
N PHE A 29 7.16 2.96 -9.99
CA PHE A 29 7.61 1.78 -9.26
C PHE A 29 8.89 2.04 -8.46
N ALA A 30 9.87 2.77 -9.02
CA ALA A 30 11.09 3.14 -8.30
C ALA A 30 10.81 4.06 -7.09
N ILE A 31 9.90 5.03 -7.23
CA ILE A 31 9.46 5.89 -6.13
C ILE A 31 8.79 5.06 -5.03
N LYS A 32 7.88 4.15 -5.41
CA LYS A 32 7.21 3.25 -4.47
C LYS A 32 8.19 2.38 -3.70
N ASP A 33 9.20 1.82 -4.38
CA ASP A 33 10.22 0.99 -3.75
C ASP A 33 11.08 1.80 -2.77
N ALA A 34 11.47 3.02 -3.14
CA ALA A 34 12.23 3.92 -2.28
C ALA A 34 11.43 4.40 -1.04
N ILE A 35 10.14 4.70 -1.22
CA ILE A 35 9.26 5.05 -0.09
C ILE A 35 9.12 3.85 0.85
N ARG A 36 8.84 2.65 0.31
CA ARG A 36 8.76 1.40 1.07
C ARG A 36 10.02 1.17 1.92
N ASP A 37 11.20 1.29 1.33
CA ASP A 37 12.48 1.09 2.04
C ASP A 37 12.72 2.16 3.12
N SER A 38 12.43 3.43 2.82
CA SER A 38 12.55 4.54 3.78
C SER A 38 11.63 4.37 4.98
N ALA A 39 10.40 3.95 4.70
CA ALA A 39 9.34 3.85 5.69
C ALA A 39 9.58 2.63 6.61
N ALA A 40 10.04 1.50 6.05
CA ALA A 40 10.44 0.31 6.80
C ALA A 40 11.53 0.53 7.87
N ILE A 41 12.32 1.61 7.79
CA ILE A 41 13.26 2.01 8.86
C ILE A 41 12.52 2.27 10.17
N LYS A 42 11.29 2.80 10.09
CA LYS A 42 10.46 3.13 11.24
C LYS A 42 9.53 1.99 11.63
N ILE A 43 9.26 1.03 10.74
CA ILE A 43 8.42 -0.13 11.05
C ILE A 43 9.10 -1.08 12.04
N ASN A 44 8.34 -1.49 13.03
CA ASN A 44 8.65 -2.52 14.00
C ASN A 44 7.42 -3.42 14.17
N ASN A 45 7.53 -4.47 15.01
CA ASN A 45 6.47 -5.45 15.19
C ASN A 45 5.17 -4.91 15.82
N PHE A 46 5.10 -3.62 16.15
CA PHE A 46 4.01 -2.98 16.88
C PHE A 46 3.33 -1.82 16.15
N ASN A 47 3.79 -1.43 14.94
CA ASN A 47 3.29 -0.22 14.26
C ASN A 47 2.82 -0.44 12.80
N TYR A 48 2.50 -1.67 12.44
CA TYR A 48 1.73 -2.02 11.24
C TYR A 48 0.40 -2.66 11.66
N GLY A 49 -0.55 -2.73 10.73
CA GLY A 49 -1.89 -3.29 10.96
C GLY A 49 -3.01 -2.31 10.60
N LEU A 50 -4.20 -2.55 11.12
CA LEU A 50 -5.38 -1.74 10.81
C LEU A 50 -5.26 -0.34 11.43
N LEU A 51 -5.42 0.67 10.59
CA LEU A 51 -5.48 2.07 11.01
C LEU A 51 -6.84 2.38 11.58
N SER A 52 -6.91 3.28 12.56
CA SER A 52 -8.19 3.80 13.07
C SER A 52 -9.03 4.39 11.92
N GLY A 53 -10.37 4.29 12.05
CA GLY A 53 -11.27 4.88 11.06
C GLY A 53 -11.03 6.39 10.92
N ASP A 54 -11.15 6.91 9.69
CA ASP A 54 -11.12 8.37 9.44
C ASP A 54 -12.33 9.06 10.07
N ASP A 55 -12.28 10.39 10.18
CA ASP A 55 -13.34 11.24 10.75
C ASP A 55 -14.72 10.88 10.18
N GLY A 56 -15.50 10.14 10.98
CA GLY A 56 -16.85 9.66 10.64
C GLY A 56 -17.01 8.13 10.62
N MET A 57 -15.92 7.35 10.58
CA MET A 57 -15.92 5.90 10.77
C MET A 57 -15.55 5.55 12.21
N THR A 58 -16.47 4.92 12.95
CA THR A 58 -16.26 4.52 14.35
C THR A 58 -15.31 3.32 14.51
N SER A 59 -14.92 2.67 13.42
CA SER A 59 -14.08 1.47 13.42
C SER A 59 -13.21 1.39 12.17
N SER A 60 -12.01 0.82 12.32
CA SER A 60 -11.04 0.50 11.25
C SER A 60 -11.58 -0.44 10.18
N LEU A 61 -12.66 -1.15 10.51
CA LEU A 61 -13.37 -2.09 9.67
C LEU A 61 -14.83 -1.66 9.60
N SER A 62 -15.38 -1.55 8.39
CA SER A 62 -16.85 -1.51 8.24
C SER A 62 -17.44 -2.83 8.75
N SER A 63 -18.65 -2.80 9.35
CA SER A 63 -19.32 -4.01 9.87
C SER A 63 -19.25 -5.15 8.86
N PRO A 64 -18.66 -6.32 9.20
CA PRO A 64 -18.62 -7.45 8.29
C PRO A 64 -20.05 -7.89 7.97
N VAL A 65 -20.35 -8.05 6.69
CA VAL A 65 -21.63 -8.63 6.25
C VAL A 65 -21.41 -10.12 6.04
N LEU A 66 -22.17 -10.94 6.76
CA LEU A 66 -22.21 -12.39 6.54
C LEU A 66 -23.09 -12.67 5.33
N ALA A 67 -22.47 -13.00 4.20
CA ALA A 67 -23.15 -13.47 3.00
C ALA A 67 -22.97 -14.98 2.89
N GLY A 68 -23.70 -15.74 3.71
CA GLY A 68 -23.48 -17.19 3.86
C GLY A 68 -22.23 -17.47 4.69
N ASP A 69 -21.27 -18.20 4.13
CA ASP A 69 -19.99 -18.59 4.79
C ASP A 69 -18.83 -17.62 4.50
N VAL A 70 -19.13 -16.47 3.87
CA VAL A 70 -18.14 -15.46 3.47
C VAL A 70 -18.33 -14.19 4.27
N ILE A 71 -17.26 -13.75 4.93
CA ILE A 71 -17.17 -12.44 5.57
C ILE A 71 -16.81 -11.41 4.50
N GLN A 72 -17.74 -10.49 4.21
CA GLN A 72 -17.48 -9.36 3.32
C GLN A 72 -17.17 -8.11 4.14
N ILE A 73 -16.04 -7.48 3.84
CA ILE A 73 -15.61 -6.22 4.46
C ILE A 73 -15.78 -5.12 3.42
N ASN A 74 -16.65 -4.15 3.66
CA ASN A 74 -16.93 -3.10 2.68
C ASN A 74 -15.81 -2.05 2.59
N ALA A 75 -15.09 -1.79 3.68
CA ALA A 75 -13.92 -0.92 3.71
C ALA A 75 -12.97 -1.30 4.85
N CYS A 76 -11.67 -1.22 4.56
CA CYS A 76 -10.60 -1.30 5.56
C CYS A 76 -9.53 -0.26 5.26
N ARG A 77 -8.88 0.20 6.33
CA ARG A 77 -7.68 1.02 6.24
C ARG A 77 -6.58 0.35 7.06
N GLY A 78 -5.40 0.22 6.50
CA GLY A 78 -4.30 -0.43 7.17
C GLY A 78 -2.96 -0.13 6.54
N ILE A 79 -1.93 -0.27 7.36
CA ILE A 79 -0.53 -0.21 6.97
C ILE A 79 -0.02 -1.64 6.94
N THR A 80 0.40 -2.12 5.77
CA THR A 80 1.07 -3.41 5.68
C THR A 80 2.48 -3.31 6.29
N PRO A 81 3.11 -4.44 6.65
CA PRO A 81 4.53 -4.43 7.04
C PRO A 81 5.47 -3.77 6.00
N GLU A 82 5.03 -3.64 4.74
CA GLU A 82 5.73 -2.94 3.65
C GLU A 82 5.25 -1.48 3.48
N GLU A 83 4.60 -0.91 4.49
CA GLU A 83 4.09 0.46 4.59
C GLU A 83 3.22 0.99 3.45
N PHE A 84 2.56 0.09 2.71
CA PHE A 84 1.52 0.52 1.79
C PHE A 84 0.23 0.78 2.56
N GLU A 85 -0.23 2.03 2.53
CA GLU A 85 -1.58 2.36 2.95
C GLU A 85 -2.56 1.75 1.95
N LEU A 86 -3.36 0.79 2.44
CA LEU A 86 -4.47 0.24 1.69
C LEU A 86 -5.72 1.05 2.05
N SER A 87 -6.34 1.66 1.04
CA SER A 87 -7.67 2.27 1.14
C SER A 87 -8.49 1.81 -0.07
N GLY A 88 -9.56 1.07 0.17
CA GLY A 88 -10.36 0.49 -0.90
C GLY A 88 -11.62 -0.25 -0.45
N ASN A 89 -12.55 -0.42 -1.40
CA ASN A 89 -13.77 -1.20 -1.24
C ASN A 89 -13.48 -2.67 -1.58
N LEU A 90 -13.60 -3.60 -0.63
CA LEU A 90 -13.10 -4.97 -0.82
C LEU A 90 -14.13 -5.88 -1.47
N SER A 91 -14.00 -6.10 -2.78
CA SER A 91 -14.39 -7.39 -3.36
C SER A 91 -13.20 -8.36 -3.51
N LYS A 92 -11.94 -7.89 -3.39
CA LYS A 92 -10.73 -8.70 -3.65
C LYS A 92 -9.44 -8.37 -2.87
N THR A 93 -9.37 -7.34 -2.02
CA THR A 93 -8.10 -7.02 -1.31
C THR A 93 -8.12 -7.57 0.11
N THR A 94 -7.10 -8.35 0.47
CA THR A 94 -6.95 -8.91 1.82
C THR A 94 -6.28 -7.87 2.71
N CYS A 95 -7.01 -7.38 3.71
CA CYS A 95 -6.45 -6.58 4.80
C CYS A 95 -5.97 -7.54 5.91
N THR A 96 -4.76 -8.04 5.75
CA THR A 96 -4.03 -8.83 6.77
C THR A 96 -3.07 -7.96 7.56
#